data_AF-A0A6I9YSY8-F1
#
_entry.id   AF-A0A6I9YSY8-F1
#
_cell.length_a   1.000
_cell.length_b   1.000
_cell.length_c   1.000
_cell.angle_alpha   90.00
_cell.angle_beta   90.00
_cell.angle_gamma   90.00
#
_symmetry.space_group_name_H-M   'P 1'
#
loop_
_entity.id
_entity.type
_entity.pdbx_description
1 polymer ?
#
loop_
_entity_poly.entity_id
_entity_poly.type
_entity_poly.pdbx_seq_one_letter_code
_entity_poly.pdbx_strand_id
1 'polypeptide(L)' 'MKRTVPRSTLKNLVKKHKPQLRLGGNTDLLVHLNFLLFMFRLAEEARTQAIEEKSKIIKYEHVVSSAKIILKKSRG' A
#
# COMPACT_ATOMS: atom_id res chain seq x y z
N MET A 1 4.34 -14.94 -9.78
CA MET A 1 3.79 -14.17 -8.65
C MET A 1 2.42 -14.72 -8.28
N LYS A 2 2.18 -15.06 -7.00
CA LYS A 2 0.83 -15.39 -6.54
C LYS A 2 -0.05 -14.12 -6.65
N ARG A 3 -1.14 -14.19 -7.42
CA ARG A 3 -2.07 -13.07 -7.66
C ARG A 3 -3.40 -13.21 -6.90
N THR A 4 -3.51 -14.24 -6.05
CA THR A 4 -4.71 -14.50 -5.28
C THR A 4 -4.90 -13.45 -4.19
N VAL A 5 -6.08 -12.83 -4.14
CA VAL A 5 -6.42 -11.79 -3.18
C VAL A 5 -6.77 -12.40 -1.82
N PRO A 6 -6.14 -11.97 -0.71
CA PRO A 6 -6.47 -12.44 0.64
C PRO A 6 -7.74 -11.74 1.17
N ARG A 7 -8.91 -12.12 0.66
CA ARG A 7 -10.20 -11.46 0.92
C ARG A 7 -10.58 -11.42 2.41
N SER A 8 -10.42 -12.54 3.13
CA SER A 8 -10.72 -12.63 4.56
C SER A 8 -9.85 -11.70 5.40
N THR A 9 -8.54 -11.67 5.11
CA THR A 9 -7.59 -10.79 5.78
C THR A 9 -7.94 -9.31 5.58
N LEU A 10 -8.28 -8.90 4.36
CA LEU A 10 -8.68 -7.52 4.07
C LEU A 10 -9.95 -7.12 4.83
N LYS A 11 -10.98 -7.97 4.81
CA LYS A 11 -12.23 -7.72 5.54
C LYS A 11 -11.99 -7.60 7.05
N ASN A 12 -11.19 -8.51 7.61
CA ASN A 12 -10.83 -8.50 9.03
C ASN A 12 -10.02 -7.25 9.40
N LEU A 13 -9.10 -6.81 8.55
CA LEU A 13 -8.30 -5.61 8.77
C LEU A 13 -9.17 -4.34 8.79
N VAL A 14 -10.11 -4.23 7.85
CA VAL A 14 -11.07 -3.11 7.82
C VAL A 14 -11.96 -3.14 9.06
N LYS A 15 -12.48 -4.32 9.44
CA LYS A 15 -13.33 -4.48 10.63
C LYS A 15 -12.58 -4.14 11.93
N LYS A 16 -11.31 -4.49 12.03
CA LYS A 16 -10.45 -4.15 13.18
C LYS A 16 -10.34 -2.64 13.39
N HIS A 17 -10.21 -1.86 12.31
CA HIS A 17 -10.08 -0.40 12.39
C HIS A 17 -11.43 0.32 12.45
N LYS A 18 -12.48 -0.26 11.83
CA LYS A 18 -13.84 0.29 11.81
C LYS A 18 -14.87 -0.83 12.07
N PRO A 19 -15.13 -1.17 13.35
CA PRO A 19 -16.00 -2.29 13.71
C PRO A 19 -17.44 -2.18 13.21
N GLN A 20 -17.97 -0.99 13.02
CA GLN A 20 -19.35 -0.80 12.55
C GLN A 20 -19.47 -0.79 11.02
N LEU A 21 -18.35 -0.68 10.28
CA LEU A 21 -18.37 -0.61 8.83
C LEU A 21 -18.71 -1.99 8.23
N ARG A 22 -19.62 -1.99 7.24
CA ARG A 22 -19.96 -3.15 6.42
C ARG A 22 -19.48 -2.90 5.01
N LEU A 23 -18.73 -3.83 4.45
CA LEU A 23 -18.28 -3.77 3.05
C LEU A 23 -19.36 -4.37 2.15
N GLY A 24 -19.69 -3.65 1.08
CA GLY A 24 -20.58 -4.17 0.03
C GLY A 24 -19.98 -5.37 -0.71
N GLY A 25 -20.79 -6.01 -1.54
CA GLY A 25 -20.35 -7.13 -2.37
C GLY A 25 -19.14 -6.74 -3.23
N ASN A 26 -18.06 -7.53 -3.16
CA ASN A 26 -16.82 -7.34 -3.92
C ASN A 26 -16.07 -6.01 -3.72
N THR A 27 -16.53 -5.11 -2.85
CA THR A 27 -15.81 -3.87 -2.50
C THR A 27 -14.42 -4.16 -1.93
N ASP A 28 -14.23 -5.33 -1.31
CA ASP A 28 -12.93 -5.79 -0.84
C ASP A 28 -11.89 -5.95 -1.96
N LEU A 29 -12.32 -6.22 -3.20
CA LEU A 29 -11.43 -6.26 -4.37
C LEU A 29 -10.97 -4.86 -4.79
N LEU A 30 -11.84 -3.86 -4.69
CA LEU A 30 -11.48 -2.46 -4.95
C LEU A 30 -10.52 -1.92 -3.88
N VAL A 31 -10.73 -2.29 -2.62
CA VAL A 31 -9.79 -2.00 -1.53
C VAL A 31 -8.43 -2.65 -1.82
N HIS A 32 -8.42 -3.91 -2.30
CA HIS A 32 -7.18 -4.57 -2.70
C HIS A 32 -6.49 -3.88 -3.87
N LEU A 33 -7.24 -3.47 -4.90
CA LEU A 33 -6.69 -2.72 -6.03
C LEU A 33 -6.04 -1.41 -5.56
N ASN A 34 -6.72 -0.66 -4.69
CA ASN A 34 -6.16 0.57 -4.11
C ASN A 34 -4.87 0.27 -3.34
N PHE A 35 -4.84 -0.80 -2.55
CA PHE A 35 -3.61 -1.24 -1.88
C PHE A 35 -2.48 -1.61 -2.86
N LEU A 36 -2.77 -2.29 -3.97
CA LEU A 36 -1.78 -2.59 -5.00
C LEU A 36 -1.23 -1.31 -5.66
N LEU A 37 -2.10 -0.34 -5.96
CA LEU A 37 -1.69 0.96 -6.51
C LEU A 37 -0.85 1.75 -5.51
N PHE A 38 -1.18 1.70 -4.22
CA PHE A 38 -0.36 2.28 -3.15
C PHE A 38 1.04 1.65 -3.12
N MET A 39 1.14 0.32 -3.14
CA MET A 39 2.41 -0.39 -3.14
C MET A 39 3.25 -0.09 -4.39
N PHE A 40 2.61 0.03 -5.56
CA PHE A 40 3.27 0.42 -6.80
C PHE A 40 3.90 1.82 -6.69
N ARG A 41 3.11 2.82 -6.26
CA ARG A 41 3.60 4.19 -6.06
C ARG A 41 4.72 4.27 -5.02
N LEU A 42 4.61 3.50 -3.93
CA LEU A 42 5.65 3.42 -2.91
C LEU A 42 6.95 2.81 -3.43
N ALA A 43 6.85 1.76 -4.24
CA ALA A 43 8.01 1.12 -4.84
C ALA A 43 8.71 2.02 -5.87
N GLU A 44 7.95 2.80 -6.66
CA GLU A 44 8.52 3.79 -7.57
C GLU A 44 9.23 4.92 -6.82
N GLU A 45 8.57 5.53 -5.83
CA GLU A 45 9.16 6.61 -5.02
C GLU A 45 10.42 6.15 -4.28
N ALA A 46 10.40 4.96 -3.66
CA ALA A 46 11.55 4.41 -2.96
C ALA A 46 12.71 4.06 -3.90
N ARG A 47 12.41 3.67 -5.14
CA ARG A 47 13.43 3.46 -6.17
C ARG A 47 14.05 4.79 -6.60
N THR A 48 13.25 5.82 -6.83
CA THR A 48 13.74 7.17 -7.19
C THR A 48 14.67 7.71 -6.11
N GLN A 49 14.28 7.63 -4.84
CA GLN A 49 15.12 8.07 -3.73
C GLN A 49 16.42 7.27 -3.62
N ALA A 50 16.37 5.95 -3.83
CA ALA A 50 17.58 5.14 -3.87
C ALA A 50 18.54 5.59 -4.99
N ILE A 51 18.01 5.92 -6.16
CA ILE A 51 18.81 6.41 -7.31
C ILE A 51 19.42 7.78 -7.01
N GLU A 52 18.64 8.70 -6.43
CA GLU A 52 19.10 10.04 -6.03
C GLU A 52 20.26 9.96 -5.02
N GLU A 53 20.18 9.05 -4.06
CA GLU A 53 21.24 8.79 -3.06
C GLU A 53 22.38 7.90 -3.59
N LYS A 54 22.39 7.58 -4.89
CA LYS A 54 23.39 6.71 -5.55
C LYS A 54 23.50 5.31 -4.92
N SER A 55 22.39 4.84 -4.35
CA SER A 55 22.30 3.54 -3.69
C SER A 55 21.85 2.46 -4.68
N LYS A 56 22.61 1.36 -4.75
CA LYS A 56 22.28 0.22 -5.63
C LYS A 56 21.11 -0.63 -5.12
N ILE A 57 20.74 -0.50 -3.85
CA ILE A 57 19.67 -1.27 -3.20
C ILE A 57 18.70 -0.32 -2.49
N ILE A 58 17.43 -0.71 -2.41
CA ILE A 58 16.45 0.01 -1.60
C ILE A 58 16.73 -0.30 -0.13
N LYS A 59 17.12 0.71 0.64
CA LYS A 59 17.35 0.62 2.08
C LYS A 59 16.08 1.03 2.84
N TYR A 60 16.08 0.72 4.14
CA TYR A 60 15.01 1.11 5.06
C TYR A 60 14.72 2.61 5.01
N GLU A 61 15.76 3.44 4.97
CA GLU A 61 15.64 4.91 4.98
C GLU A 61 14.81 5.43 3.80
N HIS A 62 15.11 4.98 2.57
CA HIS A 62 14.36 5.37 1.38
C HIS A 62 12.88 4.96 1.46
N VAL A 63 12.59 3.80 2.07
CA VAL A 63 11.20 3.34 2.25
C VAL A 63 10.47 4.23 3.25
N VAL A 64 11.12 4.62 4.35
CA VAL A 64 10.51 5.46 5.38
C VAL A 64 10.20 6.87 4.86
N SER A 65 11.13 7.50 4.16
CA SER A 65 10.90 8.81 3.53
C SER A 65 9.83 8.73 2.46
N SER A 66 9.88 7.73 1.57
CA SER A 66 8.87 7.51 0.53
C SER A 66 7.48 7.22 1.11
N ALA A 67 7.40 6.42 2.18
CA ALA A 67 6.14 6.08 2.83
C ALA A 67 5.42 7.32 3.35
N LYS A 68 6.14 8.27 3.95
CA LYS A 68 5.54 9.54 4.41
C LYS A 68 4.88 10.32 3.27
N ILE A 69 5.54 10.37 2.11
CA ILE A 69 5.05 11.07 0.91
C ILE A 69 3.83 10.36 0.33
N ILE A 70 3.92 9.04 0.11
CA ILE A 70 2.85 8.29 -0.53
C ILE A 70 1.62 8.17 0.39
N LEU A 71 1.79 7.97 1.69
CA LEU A 71 0.67 8.00 2.65
C LEU A 71 -0.07 9.34 2.64
N LYS A 72 0.66 10.46 2.48
CA LYS A 72 0.05 11.79 2.34
C LYS A 72 -0.74 11.91 1.03
N LYS A 73 -0.19 11.42 -0.09
CA LYS A 73 -0.84 11.41 -1.42
C LYS A 73 -2.05 10.45 -1.49
N SER A 74 -2.08 9.42 -0.65
CA SER A 74 -3.14 8.41 -0.59
C SER A 74 -4.28 8.75 0.36
N ARG A 75 -4.27 9.94 0.96
CA ARG A 75 -5.45 10.46 1.67
C ARG A 75 -6.57 10.69 0.67
N GLY A 76 -7.75 10.14 1.00
CA GLY A 76 -9.00 10.37 0.26
C GLY A 76 -9.69 11.64 0.73
#